data_AF-A0A4P8QCR3-F1
#
_entry.id   AF-A0A4P8QCR3-F1
#
_cell.length_a   1.000
_cell.length_b   1.000
_cell.length_c   1.000
_cell.angle_alpha   90.00
_cell.angle_beta   90.00
_cell.angle_gamma   90.00
#
_symmetry.space_group_name_H-M   'P 1'
#
loop_
_entity.id
_entity.type
_entity.pdbx_description
1 polymer ?
#
loop_
_entity_poly.entity_id
_entity_poly.type
_entity_poly.pdbx_seq_one_letter_code
_entity_poly.pdbx_strand_id
1 'polypeptide(L)'
;MSAPPEHADLLAAVADELMLVREGIDGIEALVSDLVRRAPPEERPNALTQAQALDALTQRLEALSGVLRMLGGGASPSEAVSRLSLADMAGRLRPAAGEHRPQSNADAGDLMLF
;
A
#
# COMPACT_ATOMS: atom_id res chain seq x y z
N MET A 1 -4.73 11.64 -19.74
CA MET A 1 -6.15 12.06 -19.72
C MET A 1 -6.51 12.25 -18.26
N SER A 2 -6.76 13.48 -17.83
CA SER A 2 -7.22 13.75 -16.47
C SER A 2 -8.64 13.20 -16.29
N ALA A 3 -8.95 12.67 -15.11
CA ALA A 3 -10.30 12.24 -14.80
C ALA A 3 -11.26 13.45 -14.92
N PRO A 4 -12.52 13.25 -15.33
CA PRO A 4 -13.56 14.28 -15.21
C PRO A 4 -13.56 14.86 -13.78
N PRO A 5 -13.84 16.16 -13.59
CA PRO A 5 -13.73 16.82 -12.29
C PRO A 5 -14.55 16.11 -11.19
N GLU A 6 -15.75 15.61 -11.51
CA GLU A 6 -16.57 14.83 -10.59
C GLU A 6 -15.89 13.53 -10.11
N HIS A 7 -15.12 12.88 -11.00
CA HIS A 7 -14.35 11.69 -10.64
C HIS A 7 -13.12 12.05 -9.82
N ALA A 8 -12.47 13.19 -10.09
CA ALA A 8 -11.35 13.68 -9.30
C ALA A 8 -11.77 13.99 -7.86
N ASP A 9 -12.91 14.66 -7.69
CA ASP A 9 -13.48 14.98 -6.38
C ASP A 9 -13.88 13.71 -5.61
N LEU A 10 -14.47 12.73 -6.29
CA LEU A 10 -14.78 11.44 -5.67
C LEU A 10 -13.51 10.70 -5.22
N LEU A 11 -12.45 10.68 -6.04
CA LEU A 11 -11.17 10.04 -5.67
C LEU A 11 -10.53 10.72 -4.45
N ALA A 12 -10.60 12.05 -4.37
CA ALA A 12 -10.15 12.79 -3.20
C ALA A 12 -10.97 12.47 -1.95
N ALA A 13 -12.31 12.44 -2.06
CA ALA A 13 -13.20 12.10 -0.96
C ALA A 13 -12.98 10.66 -0.44
N VAL A 14 -12.77 9.69 -1.34
CA VAL A 14 -12.44 8.31 -0.94
C VAL A 14 -11.07 8.27 -0.26
N ALA A 15 -10.09 9.04 -0.74
CA ALA A 15 -8.79 9.13 -0.09
C ALA A 15 -8.89 9.71 1.34
N ASP A 16 -9.76 10.69 1.57
CA ASP A 16 -10.06 11.25 2.89
C ASP A 16 -10.71 10.19 3.80
N GLU A 17 -11.72 9.46 3.30
CA GLU A 17 -12.37 8.38 4.06
C GLU A 17 -11.37 7.29 4.49
N LEU A 18 -10.41 6.92 3.62
CA LEU A 18 -9.36 5.97 3.99
C LEU A 18 -8.46 6.50 5.12
N MET A 19 -8.23 7.82 5.20
CA MET A 19 -7.47 8.43 6.29
C MET A 19 -8.26 8.44 7.59
N LEU A 20 -9.58 8.68 7.55
CA LEU A 20 -10.45 8.56 8.72
C LEU A 20 -10.45 7.13 9.27
N VAL A 21 -10.50 6.11 8.39
CA VAL A 21 -10.37 4.71 8.81
C VAL A 21 -9.00 4.44 9.44
N ARG A 22 -7.92 4.97 8.87
CA ARG A 22 -6.56 4.87 9.43
C ARG A 22 -6.49 5.47 10.84
N GLU A 23 -7.04 6.66 11.05
CA GLU A 23 -7.10 7.29 12.38
C GLU A 23 -7.86 6.43 13.41
N GLY A 24 -8.95 5.78 13.00
CA GLY A 24 -9.64 4.80 13.84
C GLY A 24 -8.77 3.60 14.21
N ILE A 25 -7.91 3.15 13.30
CA ILE A 25 -6.96 2.05 13.53
C ILE A 25 -5.80 2.47 14.43
N ASP A 26 -5.30 3.71 14.33
CA ASP A 26 -4.25 4.24 15.23
C ASP A 26 -4.68 4.13 16.71
N GLY A 27 -5.98 4.33 16.99
CA GLY A 27 -6.55 4.09 18.32
C GLY A 27 -6.49 2.62 18.77
N ILE A 28 -6.65 1.68 17.83
CA ILE A 28 -6.53 0.23 18.08
C ILE A 28 -5.07 -0.17 18.27
N GLU A 29 -4.13 0.42 17.51
CA GLU A 29 -2.69 0.17 17.67
C GLU A 29 -2.21 0.49 19.08
N ALA A 30 -2.72 1.56 19.69
CA ALA A 30 -2.42 1.90 21.09
C ALA A 30 -2.86 0.79 22.06
N LEU A 31 -4.06 0.24 21.87
CA LEU A 31 -4.58 -0.89 22.67
C LEU A 31 -3.75 -2.16 22.46
N VAL A 32 -3.38 -2.46 21.22
CA VAL A 32 -2.55 -3.62 20.88
C VAL A 32 -1.16 -3.49 21.49
N SER A 33 -0.54 -2.30 21.44
CA SER A 33 0.74 -2.02 22.08
C SER A 33 0.68 -2.27 23.60
N ASP A 34 -0.41 -1.84 24.24
CA ASP A 34 -0.66 -2.09 25.66
C ASP A 34 -0.82 -3.58 25.98
N LEU A 35 -1.52 -4.34 25.12
CA LEU A 35 -1.67 -5.79 25.24
C LEU A 35 -0.33 -6.51 25.08
N VAL A 36 0.47 -6.16 24.07
CA VAL A 36 1.83 -6.71 23.86
C VAL A 36 2.71 -6.50 25.09
N ARG A 37 2.67 -5.30 25.67
CA ARG A 37 3.44 -4.95 26.87
C ARG A 37 3.05 -5.78 28.09
N ARG A 38 1.77 -6.13 28.22
CA ARG A 38 1.24 -6.92 29.35
C ARG A 38 1.23 -8.43 29.09
N ALA A 39 1.49 -8.85 27.84
CA ALA A 39 1.47 -10.26 27.47
C ALA A 39 2.53 -11.07 28.22
N PRO A 40 2.18 -12.31 28.64
CA PRO A 40 3.15 -13.28 29.14
C PRO A 40 4.29 -13.48 28.12
N PRO A 41 5.52 -13.81 28.57
CA PRO A 41 6.66 -13.98 27.69
C PRO A 41 6.44 -14.99 26.56
N GLU A 42 5.65 -16.04 26.81
CA GLU A 42 5.34 -17.10 25.85
C GLU A 42 4.43 -16.63 24.71
N GLU A 43 3.52 -15.68 24.99
CA GLU A 43 2.56 -15.16 24.02
C GLU A 43 3.04 -13.89 23.31
N ARG A 44 4.02 -13.20 23.91
CA ARG A 44 4.56 -11.93 23.40
C ARG A 44 5.03 -11.99 21.94
N PRO A 45 5.71 -13.04 21.44
CA PRO A 45 6.08 -13.12 20.03
C PRO A 45 4.87 -13.08 19.09
N ASN A 46 3.81 -13.81 19.42
CA ASN A 46 2.58 -13.80 18.63
C ASN A 46 1.91 -12.42 18.68
N ALA A 47 1.83 -11.80 19.85
CA ALA A 47 1.26 -10.46 20.01
C ALA A 47 2.04 -9.41 19.20
N LEU A 48 3.37 -9.49 19.17
CA LEU A 48 4.21 -8.62 18.33
C LEU A 48 3.93 -8.80 16.84
N THR A 49 3.79 -10.05 16.37
CA THR A 49 3.41 -10.33 14.98
C THR A 49 2.07 -9.72 14.62
N GLN A 50 1.07 -9.79 15.52
CA GLN A 50 -0.23 -9.17 15.29
C GLN A 50 -0.14 -7.63 15.24
N ALA A 51 0.68 -7.02 16.11
CA ALA A 51 0.93 -5.58 16.09
C ALA A 51 1.59 -5.14 14.78
N GLN A 52 2.59 -5.89 14.30
CA GLN A 52 3.24 -5.63 13.02
C GLN A 52 2.29 -5.82 11.83
N ALA A 53 1.37 -6.78 11.90
CA ALA A 53 0.35 -6.97 10.88
C ALA A 53 -0.62 -5.78 10.82
N LEU A 54 -0.96 -5.18 11.97
CA LEU A 54 -1.80 -3.99 12.04
C LEU A 54 -1.10 -2.75 11.46
N ASP A 55 0.16 -2.51 11.83
CA ASP A 55 0.99 -1.43 11.26
C ASP A 55 1.16 -1.59 9.73
N ALA A 56 1.34 -2.82 9.25
CA ALA A 56 1.36 -3.07 7.81
C ALA A 56 0.01 -2.74 7.13
N LEU A 57 -1.13 -2.85 7.82
CA LEU A 57 -2.42 -2.43 7.27
C LEU A 57 -2.56 -0.91 7.23
N THR A 58 -2.12 -0.18 8.25
CA THR A 58 -2.17 1.29 8.28
C THR A 58 -1.30 1.90 7.19
N GLN A 59 -0.07 1.38 7.00
CA GLN A 59 0.81 1.79 5.90
C GLN A 59 0.19 1.54 4.52
N ARG A 60 -0.55 0.43 4.36
CA ARG A 60 -1.26 0.13 3.11
C ARG A 60 -2.41 1.09 2.84
N LEU A 61 -3.17 1.48 3.87
CA LEU A 61 -4.26 2.46 3.73
C LEU A 61 -3.71 3.82 3.32
N GLU A 62 -2.63 4.27 3.95
CA GLU A 62 -1.96 5.53 3.62
C GLU A 62 -1.44 5.55 2.17
N ALA A 63 -0.80 4.45 1.75
CA ALA A 63 -0.33 4.28 0.38
C ALA A 63 -1.48 4.36 -0.65
N LEU A 64 -2.61 3.69 -0.38
CA LEU A 64 -3.79 3.73 -1.25
C LEU A 64 -4.42 5.13 -1.29
N SER A 65 -4.52 5.80 -0.14
CA SER A 65 -4.99 7.19 -0.06
C SER A 65 -4.10 8.11 -0.92
N GLY A 66 -2.78 7.98 -0.82
CA GLY A 66 -1.83 8.71 -1.65
C GLY A 66 -2.02 8.48 -3.15
N VAL A 67 -2.23 7.22 -3.57
CA VAL A 67 -2.51 6.89 -4.99
C VAL A 67 -3.79 7.55 -5.46
N LEU A 68 -4.89 7.46 -4.70
CA LEU A 68 -6.16 8.07 -5.05
C LEU A 68 -6.06 9.59 -5.17
N ARG A 69 -5.34 10.26 -4.27
CA ARG A 69 -5.08 11.71 -4.36
C ARG A 69 -4.29 12.07 -5.62
N MET A 70 -3.26 11.30 -5.98
CA MET A 70 -2.49 11.55 -7.20
C MET A 70 -3.36 11.38 -8.46
N LEU A 71 -4.20 10.35 -8.50
CA LEU A 71 -5.14 10.12 -9.60
C LEU A 71 -6.17 11.26 -9.70
N GLY A 72 -6.73 11.71 -8.57
CA GLY A 72 -7.62 12.87 -8.52
C GLY A 72 -6.92 14.17 -8.94
N GLY A 73 -5.64 14.31 -8.63
CA GLY A 73 -4.77 15.40 -9.09
C GLY A 73 -4.38 15.32 -10.57
N GLY A 74 -4.83 14.30 -11.30
CA GLY A 74 -4.61 14.14 -12.74
C GLY A 74 -3.33 13.38 -13.13
N ALA A 75 -2.61 12.79 -12.17
CA ALA A 75 -1.49 11.89 -12.47
C ALA A 75 -1.97 10.67 -13.26
N SER A 76 -1.10 10.10 -14.09
CA SER A 76 -1.42 8.82 -14.74
C SER A 76 -1.42 7.67 -13.71
N PRO A 77 -2.15 6.57 -13.97
CA PRO A 77 -2.08 5.37 -13.13
C PRO A 77 -0.66 4.83 -12.94
N SER A 78 0.16 4.84 -14.00
CA SER A 78 1.57 4.44 -13.92
C SER A 78 2.38 5.35 -13.00
N GLU A 79 2.22 6.67 -13.13
CA GLU A 79 2.90 7.65 -12.28
C GLU A 79 2.52 7.46 -10.81
N ALA A 80 1.22 7.34 -10.52
CA ALA A 80 0.72 7.15 -9.17
C ALA A 80 1.27 5.86 -8.53
N VAL A 81 1.31 4.74 -9.26
CA VAL A 81 1.86 3.47 -8.75
C VAL A 81 3.37 3.51 -8.62
N SER A 82 4.09 4.22 -9.50
CA SER A 82 5.56 4.33 -9.46
C SER A 82 6.09 5.03 -8.21
N ARG A 83 5.27 5.90 -7.59
CA ARG A 83 5.61 6.67 -6.39
C ARG A 83 5.32 5.91 -5.08
N LEU A 84 4.74 4.72 -5.16
CA LEU A 84 4.49 3.88 -3.99
C LEU A 84 5.80 3.34 -3.40
N SER A 85 6.05 3.62 -2.13
CA SER A 85 7.20 3.06 -1.40
C SER A 85 7.01 1.58 -1.05
N LEU A 86 5.77 1.09 -0.94
CA LEU A 86 5.46 -0.30 -0.63
C LEU A 86 5.63 -1.17 -1.89
N ALA A 87 6.83 -1.71 -2.10
CA ALA A 87 7.20 -2.46 -3.29
C ALA A 87 6.24 -3.61 -3.63
N ASP A 88 5.81 -4.39 -2.63
CA ASP A 88 4.87 -5.50 -2.85
C ASP A 88 3.48 -5.01 -3.29
N MET A 89 3.01 -3.90 -2.70
CA MET A 89 1.75 -3.29 -3.14
C MET A 89 1.87 -2.74 -4.55
N ALA A 90 2.94 -2.00 -4.84
CA ALA A 90 3.21 -1.47 -6.16
C ALA A 90 3.23 -2.62 -7.20
N GLY A 91 3.92 -3.71 -6.90
CA GLY A 91 3.96 -4.91 -7.75
C GLY A 91 2.58 -5.49 -8.06
N ARG A 92 1.66 -5.50 -7.09
CA ARG A 92 0.27 -5.95 -7.30
C ARG A 92 -0.58 -4.96 -8.11
N LEU A 93 -0.28 -3.66 -8.03
CA LEU A 93 -1.06 -2.60 -8.70
C LEU A 93 -0.57 -2.27 -10.11
N ARG A 94 0.72 -2.49 -10.42
CA ARG A 94 1.33 -2.23 -11.74
C ARG A 94 0.53 -2.79 -12.92
N PRO A 95 0.02 -4.04 -12.91
CA PRO A 95 -0.76 -4.56 -14.03
C PRO A 95 -2.03 -3.73 -14.30
N ALA A 96 -2.72 -3.29 -13.26
CA ALA A 96 -3.91 -2.45 -13.37
C ALA A 96 -3.60 -1.02 -13.80
N ALA A 97 -2.38 -0.54 -13.52
CA ALA A 97 -1.87 0.75 -13.97
C ALA A 97 -1.44 0.77 -15.46
N GLY A 98 -1.60 -0.35 -16.18
CA GLY A 98 -1.20 -0.49 -17.58
C GLY A 98 0.29 -0.81 -17.76
N GLU A 99 1.05 -0.92 -16.66
CA GLU A 99 2.42 -1.42 -16.67
C GLU A 99 2.38 -2.94 -16.79
N HIS A 100 2.27 -3.42 -18.02
CA HIS A 100 2.53 -4.82 -18.31
C HIS A 100 4.01 -5.04 -18.09
N ARG A 101 4.34 -5.90 -17.12
CA ARG A 101 5.68 -6.45 -16.95
C ARG A 101 6.14 -6.86 -18.37
N PRO A 102 7.29 -6.38 -18.88
CA PRO A 102 7.80 -6.94 -20.12
C PRO A 102 7.82 -8.45 -19.88
N GLN A 103 7.14 -9.20 -20.75
CA GLN A 103 7.31 -10.64 -20.78
C GLN A 103 8.81 -10.84 -20.91
N SER A 104 9.45 -11.27 -19.82
CA SER A 104 10.80 -11.76 -19.89
C SER A 104 10.68 -12.98 -20.78
N ASN A 105 10.86 -12.78 -22.08
CA ASN A 105 11.29 -13.84 -22.95
C ASN A 105 12.49 -14.43 -22.24
N ALA A 106 12.36 -15.70 -21.90
CA ALA A 106 13.42 -16.49 -21.36
C ALA A 106 14.60 -16.41 -22.33
N ASP A 107 15.56 -15.54 -22.03
CA ASP A 107 16.94 -15.66 -22.48
C ASP A 107 17.84 -15.80 -21.23
N ALA A 108 17.35 -16.63 -20.31
CA ALA A 108 18.19 -17.35 -19.36
C ALA A 108 18.92 -18.44 -20.17
N GLY A 109 19.93 -18.04 -20.93
CA GLY A 109 20.59 -18.94 -21.86
C GLY A 109 22.00 -18.57 -22.29
N ASP A 110 22.45 -17.32 -22.11
CA ASP A 110 23.77 -16.91 -22.60
C ASP A 110 24.64 -16.26 -21.52
N LEU A 111 24.91 -17.02 -20.47
CA LEU A 111 26.15 -16.89 -19.70
C LEU A 111 27.23 -17.68 -20.45
N MET A 112 27.78 -17.09 -21.51
CA MET A 112 29.04 -17.54 -22.12
C MET A 112 30.17 -17.34 -21.10
N LEU A 113 30.46 -18.39 -20.34
CA LEU A 113 31.71 -18.60 -19.63
C LEU A 113 32.74 -19.16 -20.62
N PHE A 114 33.53 -18.27 -21.21
CA PHE A 114 34.87 -18.59 -21.72
C PHE A 114 35.82 -17.43 -21.41
#